data_AF-A0A7Y2DNE6-F1
#
_entry.id   AF-A0A7Y2DNE6-F1
#
_cell.length_a   1.000
_cell.length_b   1.000
_cell.length_c   1.000
_cell.angle_alpha   90.00
_cell.angle_beta   90.00
_cell.angle_gamma   90.00
#
_symmetry.space_group_name_H-M   'P 1'
#
loop_
_entity.id
_entity.type
_entity.pdbx_description
1 polymer ?
#
loop_
_entity_poly.entity_id
_entity_poly.type
_entity_poly.pdbx_seq_one_letter_code
_entity_poly.pdbx_strand_id
1 'polypeptide(L)'
;MGVQTAHAVAQRKTAMNWMLRDVHALEHMLGEAMFDRSHPHIGAEQEMFLVDSAWQASPIAAELLELVADHHFTHEIGAFNLEINLDPQRFEGSCFRLLHEQLDSLLAEGRRAAHTLDHEIVLSGILPTLRLGDIQLTNMVQNPRYLALNEALMEMRGEDVDLQISGIDELHVRHGSVMAEACNASFQVHLQVTPDEFANTYNLAQLVAGPTLSACTNSPILFGKHLWAETRIPLFEQSVDTRRSGQHLRQREGRVTFGSRWVQESVAELFKEDITRYRP
;
A
#
# COMPACT_ATOMS: atom_id res chain seq x y z
N MET A 1 16.37 -8.95 9.31
CA MET A 1 15.57 -8.90 10.55
C MET A 1 14.40 -9.85 10.37
N GLY A 2 14.24 -10.83 11.27
CA GLY A 2 13.20 -11.86 11.15
C GLY A 2 11.82 -11.30 11.47
N VAL A 3 10.83 -11.63 10.65
CA VAL A 3 9.41 -11.35 10.91
C VAL A 3 9.00 -12.21 12.11
N GLN A 4 8.54 -11.57 13.19
CA GLN A 4 7.98 -12.26 14.36
C GLN A 4 6.49 -11.97 14.44
N THR A 5 5.65 -12.95 14.16
CA THR A 5 4.21 -12.88 14.46
C THR A 5 3.99 -13.14 15.95
N ALA A 6 3.36 -12.19 16.63
CA ALA A 6 3.10 -12.25 18.07
C ALA A 6 1.79 -12.98 18.37
N HIS A 7 1.78 -14.31 18.28
CA HIS A 7 0.56 -15.11 18.52
C HIS A 7 0.19 -15.17 20.02
N ALA A 8 1.18 -15.26 20.91
CA ALA A 8 0.95 -15.39 22.35
C ALA A 8 0.70 -14.05 23.06
N VAL A 9 -0.12 -14.04 24.12
CA VAL A 9 -0.37 -12.84 24.96
C VAL A 9 0.92 -12.22 25.48
N ALA A 10 1.92 -13.05 25.85
CA ALA A 10 3.22 -12.58 26.29
C ALA A 10 4.00 -11.89 25.16
N GLN A 11 3.92 -12.39 23.92
CA GLN A 11 4.55 -11.78 22.76
C GLN A 11 3.88 -10.44 22.40
N ARG A 12 2.55 -10.36 22.48
CA ARG A 12 1.80 -9.10 22.28
C ARG A 12 2.14 -8.04 23.31
N LYS A 13 2.32 -8.42 24.58
CA LYS A 13 2.79 -7.51 25.62
C LYS A 13 4.20 -7.00 25.33
N THR A 14 5.09 -7.88 24.87
CA THR A 14 6.45 -7.50 24.46
C THR A 14 6.43 -6.56 23.26
N ALA A 15 5.62 -6.85 22.23
CA ALA A 15 5.46 -6.00 21.05
C ALA A 15 4.94 -4.61 21.43
N MET A 16 3.91 -4.54 22.26
CA MET A 16 3.40 -3.27 22.80
C MET A 16 4.50 -2.48 23.53
N ASN A 17 5.30 -3.13 24.37
CA ASN A 17 6.42 -2.48 25.05
C ASN A 17 7.48 -1.95 24.06
N TRP A 18 7.74 -2.67 22.96
CA TRP A 18 8.66 -2.21 21.91
C TRP A 18 8.08 -1.01 21.16
N MET A 19 6.83 -1.06 20.72
CA MET A 19 6.16 0.07 20.07
C MET A 19 6.17 1.33 20.95
N LEU A 20 5.88 1.18 22.24
CA LEU A 20 5.97 2.29 23.18
C LEU A 20 7.39 2.83 23.29
N ARG A 21 8.42 1.97 23.36
CA ARG A 21 9.82 2.41 23.39
C ARG A 21 10.21 3.16 22.12
N ASP A 22 9.76 2.69 20.96
CA ASP A 22 10.04 3.34 19.68
C ASP A 22 9.40 4.73 19.61
N VAL A 23 8.17 4.88 20.11
CA VAL A 23 7.53 6.21 20.23
C VAL A 23 8.29 7.12 21.19
N HIS A 24 8.73 6.63 22.35
CA HIS A 24 9.55 7.45 23.26
C HIS A 24 10.89 7.85 22.63
N ALA A 25 11.51 6.95 21.86
CA ALA A 25 12.73 7.24 21.14
C ALA A 25 12.50 8.31 20.05
N LEU A 26 11.41 8.19 19.29
CA LEU A 26 10.99 9.20 18.31
C LEU A 26 10.79 10.57 18.96
N GLU A 27 10.07 10.65 20.09
CA GLU A 27 9.88 11.90 20.82
C GLU A 27 11.19 12.50 21.33
N HIS A 28 12.10 11.67 21.83
CA HIS A 28 13.42 12.12 22.24
C HIS A 28 14.21 12.68 21.05
N MET A 29 14.22 11.98 19.91
CA MET A 29 14.89 12.45 18.70
C MET A 29 14.29 13.75 18.16
N LEU A 30 12.97 13.94 18.26
CA LEU A 30 12.29 15.18 17.91
C LEU A 30 12.72 16.32 18.85
N GLY A 31 12.73 16.07 20.16
CA GLY A 31 13.12 17.05 21.18
C GLY A 31 14.60 17.48 21.13
N GLU A 32 15.49 16.54 20.81
CA GLU A 32 16.94 16.77 20.66
C GLU A 32 17.34 17.22 19.23
N ALA A 33 16.35 17.50 18.36
CA ALA A 33 16.57 17.93 16.98
C ALA A 33 17.50 17.01 16.17
N MET A 34 17.35 15.69 16.33
CA MET A 34 18.20 14.67 15.70
C MET A 34 17.83 14.37 14.24
N PHE A 35 16.74 14.92 13.73
CA PHE A 35 16.31 14.77 12.34
C PHE A 35 16.97 15.80 11.44
N ASP A 36 17.25 15.40 10.20
CA ASP A 36 17.74 16.33 9.19
C ASP A 36 16.71 17.43 8.93
N ARG A 37 17.18 18.67 9.01
CA ARG A 37 16.42 19.91 8.76
C ARG A 37 16.90 20.63 7.51
N SER A 38 17.74 19.96 6.70
CA SER A 38 18.30 20.49 5.47
C SER A 38 17.29 20.43 4.30
N HIS A 39 17.80 20.42 3.07
CA HIS A 39 17.00 20.51 1.85
C HIS A 39 16.01 19.34 1.76
N PRO A 40 14.70 19.59 1.61
CA PRO A 40 13.72 18.52 1.47
C PRO A 40 14.03 17.68 0.23
N HIS A 41 13.78 16.39 0.30
CA HIS A 41 13.80 15.47 -0.84
C HIS A 41 12.38 15.04 -1.21
N ILE A 42 12.24 14.63 -2.47
CA ILE A 42 11.04 14.02 -3.01
C ILE A 42 11.42 12.69 -3.66
N GLY A 43 10.67 11.64 -3.35
CA GLY A 43 10.73 10.34 -4.00
C GLY A 43 9.37 9.94 -4.55
N ALA A 44 9.34 8.89 -5.36
CA ALA A 44 8.10 8.31 -5.84
C ALA A 44 8.22 6.79 -5.97
N GLU A 45 7.08 6.12 -5.87
CA GLU A 45 6.92 4.68 -6.06
C GLU A 45 5.84 4.46 -7.13
N GLN A 46 6.09 3.52 -8.05
CA GLN A 46 5.15 3.15 -9.11
C GLN A 46 4.89 1.65 -9.09
N GLU A 47 3.67 1.27 -8.74
CA GLU A 47 3.21 -0.11 -8.83
C GLU A 47 2.61 -0.38 -10.23
N MET A 48 2.71 -1.63 -10.69
CA MET A 48 2.28 -2.03 -12.01
C MET A 48 1.79 -3.48 -12.06
N PHE A 49 1.09 -3.82 -13.13
CA PHE A 49 0.62 -5.17 -13.41
C PHE A 49 1.46 -5.82 -14.52
N LEU A 50 1.71 -7.12 -14.35
CA LEU A 50 2.29 -7.99 -15.36
C LEU A 50 1.17 -8.74 -16.07
N VAL A 51 1.20 -8.71 -17.40
CA VAL A 51 0.20 -9.38 -18.22
C VAL A 51 0.81 -10.27 -19.29
N ASP A 52 0.13 -11.35 -19.63
CA ASP A 52 0.49 -12.22 -20.75
C ASP A 52 0.03 -11.63 -22.11
N SER A 53 0.33 -12.35 -23.20
CA SER A 53 -0.11 -11.99 -24.55
C SER A 53 -1.64 -11.92 -24.75
N ALA A 54 -2.44 -12.50 -23.83
CA ALA A 54 -3.89 -12.41 -23.80
C ALA A 54 -4.40 -11.28 -22.87
N TRP A 55 -3.49 -10.41 -22.42
CA TRP A 55 -3.73 -9.30 -21.49
C TRP A 55 -4.32 -9.76 -20.15
N GLN A 56 -4.06 -11.01 -19.74
CA GLN A 56 -4.46 -11.53 -18.42
C GLN A 56 -3.35 -11.33 -17.41
N ALA A 57 -3.71 -11.13 -16.13
CA ALA A 57 -2.73 -11.05 -15.05
C ALA A 57 -1.82 -12.29 -15.06
N SER A 58 -0.51 -12.09 -15.03
CA SER A 58 0.46 -13.17 -15.11
C SER A 58 1.39 -13.17 -13.90
N PRO A 59 1.46 -14.27 -13.12
CA PRO A 59 2.20 -14.31 -11.86
C PRO A 59 3.70 -14.57 -12.06
N ILE A 60 4.38 -13.70 -12.83
CA ILE A 60 5.79 -13.83 -13.22
C ILE A 60 6.73 -12.79 -12.57
N ALA A 61 6.32 -12.20 -11.44
CA ALA A 61 7.09 -11.14 -10.77
C ALA A 61 8.50 -11.61 -10.37
N ALA A 62 8.66 -12.85 -9.91
CA ALA A 62 9.96 -13.36 -9.46
C ALA A 62 10.93 -13.52 -10.63
N GLU A 63 10.46 -14.14 -11.70
CA GLU A 63 11.20 -14.34 -12.94
C GLU A 63 11.62 -13.01 -13.57
N LEU A 64 10.72 -12.01 -13.55
CA LEU A 64 11.04 -10.69 -14.06
C LEU A 64 12.09 -9.96 -13.22
N LEU A 65 11.98 -10.03 -11.89
CA LEU A 65 12.97 -9.39 -10.99
C LEU A 65 14.36 -10.01 -11.12
N GLU A 66 14.44 -11.34 -11.27
CA GLU A 66 15.71 -12.01 -11.54
C GLU A 66 16.34 -11.56 -12.87
N LEU A 67 15.50 -11.31 -13.88
CA LEU A 67 15.96 -10.89 -15.20
C LEU A 67 16.39 -9.42 -15.24
N VAL A 68 15.62 -8.53 -14.61
CA VAL A 68 15.94 -7.09 -14.53
C VAL A 68 17.17 -6.88 -13.64
N ALA A 69 17.24 -7.57 -12.50
CA ALA A 69 18.36 -7.51 -11.55
C ALA A 69 18.76 -6.08 -11.11
N ASP A 70 17.77 -5.18 -11.02
CA ASP A 70 17.92 -3.81 -10.51
C ASP A 70 17.18 -3.65 -9.17
N HIS A 71 17.88 -3.11 -8.17
CA HIS A 71 17.38 -2.82 -6.84
C HIS A 71 16.19 -1.85 -6.77
N HIS A 72 15.94 -1.05 -7.82
CA HIS A 72 14.76 -0.20 -7.88
C HIS A 72 13.47 -1.02 -7.97
N PHE A 73 13.53 -2.27 -8.44
CA PHE A 73 12.36 -3.13 -8.58
C PHE A 73 12.19 -4.04 -7.38
N THR A 74 10.95 -4.16 -6.91
CA THR A 74 10.60 -5.05 -5.80
C THR A 74 9.26 -5.75 -6.03
N HIS A 75 9.03 -6.78 -5.22
CA HIS A 75 7.79 -7.53 -5.19
C HIS A 75 6.69 -6.80 -4.43
N GLU A 76 5.50 -6.86 -5.01
CA GLU A 76 4.27 -6.60 -4.29
C GLU A 76 3.66 -7.88 -3.69
N ILE A 77 2.51 -7.76 -3.02
CA ILE A 77 1.83 -8.92 -2.42
C ILE A 77 1.40 -9.96 -3.49
N GLY A 78 0.91 -9.49 -4.63
CA GLY A 78 0.55 -10.32 -5.78
C GLY A 78 1.77 -10.64 -6.64
N ALA A 79 1.91 -11.90 -7.06
CA ALA A 79 2.97 -12.35 -7.96
C ALA A 79 2.82 -11.80 -9.39
N PHE A 80 1.71 -11.12 -9.69
CA PHE A 80 1.46 -10.40 -10.94
C PHE A 80 1.66 -8.88 -10.79
N ASN A 81 2.13 -8.42 -9.62
CA ASN A 81 2.43 -7.02 -9.35
C ASN A 81 3.93 -6.82 -9.14
N LEU A 82 4.40 -5.64 -9.53
CA LEU A 82 5.73 -5.14 -9.22
C LEU A 82 5.66 -3.68 -8.82
N GLU A 83 6.68 -3.23 -8.13
CA GLU A 83 6.87 -1.84 -7.75
C GLU A 83 8.25 -1.36 -8.20
N ILE A 84 8.31 -0.14 -8.73
CA ILE A 84 9.54 0.62 -8.93
C ILE A 84 9.64 1.69 -7.84
N ASN A 85 10.74 1.68 -7.09
CA ASN A 85 11.13 2.72 -6.15
C ASN A 85 12.13 3.66 -6.83
N LEU A 86 11.83 4.96 -6.90
CA LEU A 86 12.73 5.94 -7.50
C LEU A 86 13.75 6.46 -6.50
N ASP A 87 14.89 6.92 -7.02
CA ASP A 87 15.87 7.62 -6.19
C ASP A 87 15.31 8.95 -5.67
N PRO A 88 15.54 9.29 -4.39
CA PRO A 88 15.12 10.56 -3.84
C PRO A 88 15.87 11.71 -4.53
N GLN A 89 15.12 12.68 -5.04
CA GLN A 89 15.65 13.91 -5.64
C GLN A 89 15.54 15.05 -4.62
N ARG A 90 16.52 15.96 -4.60
CA ARG A 90 16.34 17.22 -3.87
C ARG A 90 15.11 17.94 -4.40
N PHE A 91 14.26 18.44 -3.52
CA PHE A 91 13.00 19.09 -3.87
C PHE A 91 13.24 20.56 -4.28
N GLU A 92 13.97 20.72 -5.38
CA GLU A 92 14.30 22.01 -5.97
C GLU A 92 14.49 21.90 -7.50
N GLY A 93 14.35 23.02 -8.20
CA GLY A 93 14.67 23.12 -9.63
C GLY A 93 13.94 22.10 -10.50
N SER A 94 14.69 21.16 -11.08
CA SER A 94 14.21 20.18 -12.06
C SER A 94 13.83 18.81 -11.47
N CYS A 95 13.63 18.71 -10.15
CA CYS A 95 13.37 17.43 -9.46
C CYS A 95 12.27 16.58 -10.10
N PHE A 96 11.12 17.17 -10.47
CA PHE A 96 10.03 16.43 -11.11
C PHE A 96 10.38 15.90 -12.50
N ARG A 97 11.24 16.62 -13.23
CA ARG A 97 11.73 16.13 -14.53
C ARG A 97 12.67 14.94 -14.34
N LEU A 98 13.56 15.02 -13.35
CA LEU A 98 14.48 13.93 -13.02
C LEU A 98 13.72 12.67 -12.58
N LEU A 99 12.70 12.82 -11.71
CA LEU A 99 11.82 11.71 -11.34
C LEU A 99 11.12 11.09 -12.56
N HIS A 100 10.57 11.93 -13.44
CA HIS A 100 9.91 11.46 -14.66
C HIS A 100 10.87 10.69 -15.58
N GLU A 101 12.04 11.27 -15.87
CA GLU A 101 13.05 10.64 -16.73
C GLU A 101 13.56 9.32 -16.16
N GLN A 102 13.74 9.24 -14.83
CA GLN A 102 14.09 8.00 -14.16
C GLN A 102 12.98 6.95 -14.26
N LEU A 103 11.73 7.32 -13.98
CA LEU A 103 10.59 6.41 -14.10
C LEU A 103 10.45 5.86 -15.52
N ASP A 104 10.53 6.72 -16.54
CA ASP A 104 10.45 6.31 -17.94
C ASP A 104 11.56 5.33 -18.32
N SER A 105 12.80 5.57 -17.85
CA SER A 105 13.92 4.69 -18.08
C SER A 105 13.70 3.31 -17.44
N LEU A 106 13.27 3.29 -16.17
CA LEU A 106 13.01 2.06 -15.43
C LEU A 106 11.83 1.29 -16.04
N LEU A 107 10.73 1.96 -16.38
CA LEU A 107 9.61 1.32 -17.08
C LEU A 107 10.03 0.73 -18.43
N ALA A 108 10.87 1.43 -19.19
CA ALA A 108 11.39 0.91 -20.45
C ALA A 108 12.27 -0.32 -20.24
N GLU A 109 13.04 -0.38 -19.15
CA GLU A 109 13.84 -1.55 -18.77
C GLU A 109 12.98 -2.74 -18.36
N GLY A 110 12.03 -2.54 -17.43
CA GLY A 110 11.08 -3.56 -17.03
C GLY A 110 10.30 -4.13 -18.22
N ARG A 111 9.88 -3.27 -19.16
CA ARG A 111 9.19 -3.71 -20.39
C ARG A 111 10.08 -4.54 -21.29
N ARG A 112 11.34 -4.13 -21.50
CA ARG A 112 12.29 -4.93 -22.29
C ARG A 112 12.47 -6.32 -21.67
N ALA A 113 12.61 -6.41 -20.35
CA ALA A 113 12.69 -7.68 -19.65
C ALA A 113 11.40 -8.51 -19.84
N ALA A 114 10.23 -7.91 -19.64
CA ALA A 114 8.94 -8.60 -19.77
C ALA A 114 8.71 -9.15 -21.18
N HIS A 115 9.12 -8.39 -22.20
CA HIS A 115 9.02 -8.80 -23.61
C HIS A 115 9.87 -10.04 -23.92
N THR A 116 10.98 -10.27 -23.21
CA THR A 116 11.76 -11.52 -23.39
C THR A 116 11.05 -12.77 -22.88
N LEU A 117 10.04 -12.59 -22.03
CA LEU A 117 9.20 -13.64 -21.47
C LEU A 117 7.83 -13.72 -22.17
N ASP A 118 7.58 -12.98 -23.25
CA ASP A 118 6.28 -12.83 -23.92
C ASP A 118 5.17 -12.17 -23.04
N HIS A 119 5.57 -11.23 -22.18
CA HIS A 119 4.69 -10.48 -21.27
C HIS A 119 4.77 -8.97 -21.50
N GLU A 120 3.88 -8.20 -20.87
CA GLU A 120 3.85 -6.73 -20.90
C GLU A 120 3.60 -6.14 -19.50
N ILE A 121 3.99 -4.87 -19.31
CA ILE A 121 3.72 -4.07 -18.11
C ILE A 121 2.60 -3.07 -18.36
N VAL A 122 1.57 -3.10 -17.51
CA VAL A 122 0.41 -2.22 -17.55
C VAL A 122 0.36 -1.33 -16.31
N LEU A 123 0.23 -0.03 -16.52
CA LEU A 123 -0.06 0.95 -15.47
C LEU A 123 -1.56 1.17 -15.38
N SER A 124 -2.19 0.64 -14.34
CA SER A 124 -3.61 0.80 -14.06
C SER A 124 -3.83 0.88 -12.55
N GLY A 125 -4.90 1.53 -12.08
CA GLY A 125 -5.24 1.48 -10.66
C GLY A 125 -5.79 0.11 -10.25
N ILE A 126 -6.62 -0.49 -11.11
CA ILE A 126 -7.01 -1.91 -11.06
C ILE A 126 -6.91 -2.43 -12.48
N LEU A 127 -6.31 -3.60 -12.69
CA LEU A 127 -6.25 -4.22 -14.00
C LEU A 127 -7.67 -4.65 -14.46
N PRO A 128 -8.23 -4.11 -15.56
CA PRO A 128 -9.63 -4.40 -15.94
C PRO A 128 -9.90 -5.85 -16.30
N THR A 129 -8.86 -6.58 -16.72
CA THR A 129 -8.92 -8.00 -17.09
C THR A 129 -8.76 -8.94 -15.90
N LEU A 130 -8.50 -8.41 -14.70
CA LEU A 130 -8.34 -9.21 -13.49
C LEU A 130 -9.61 -10.02 -13.20
N ARG A 131 -9.42 -11.30 -12.88
CA ARG A 131 -10.47 -12.27 -12.58
C ARG A 131 -10.40 -12.67 -11.13
N LEU A 132 -11.52 -13.16 -10.61
CA LEU A 132 -11.57 -13.66 -9.24
C LEU A 132 -10.61 -14.83 -8.99
N GLY A 133 -10.32 -15.63 -10.03
CA GLY A 133 -9.32 -16.69 -9.96
C GLY A 133 -7.88 -16.20 -9.80
N ASP A 134 -7.60 -14.95 -10.18
CA ASP A 134 -6.24 -14.40 -10.13
C ASP A 134 -5.83 -14.03 -8.71
N ILE A 135 -6.79 -13.74 -7.83
CA ILE A 135 -6.53 -13.37 -6.43
C ILE A 135 -6.42 -14.57 -5.49
N GLN A 136 -6.11 -15.76 -6.00
CA GLN A 136 -5.87 -16.93 -5.15
C GLN A 136 -4.52 -16.84 -4.44
N LEU A 137 -4.40 -17.47 -3.26
CA LEU A 137 -3.13 -17.53 -2.51
C LEU A 137 -1.96 -18.14 -3.30
N THR A 138 -2.25 -18.96 -4.31
CA THR A 138 -1.24 -19.51 -5.23
C THR A 138 -0.54 -18.44 -6.05
N ASN A 139 -1.22 -17.31 -6.27
CA ASN A 139 -0.68 -16.15 -6.97
C ASN A 139 -0.14 -15.09 -5.99
N MET A 140 -0.04 -15.39 -4.69
CA MET A 140 0.65 -14.54 -3.74
C MET A 140 2.16 -14.77 -3.84
N VAL A 141 2.95 -13.71 -3.70
CA VAL A 141 4.40 -13.85 -3.58
C VAL A 141 4.72 -14.71 -2.34
N GLN A 142 5.56 -15.73 -2.52
CA GLN A 142 5.94 -16.69 -1.47
C GLN A 142 6.98 -16.12 -0.50
N ASN A 143 6.72 -14.91 0.00
CA ASN A 143 7.53 -14.22 0.99
C ASN A 143 6.99 -14.54 2.41
N PRO A 144 7.85 -14.98 3.36
CA PRO A 144 7.43 -15.25 4.73
C PRO A 144 6.69 -14.10 5.41
N ARG A 145 7.01 -12.84 5.05
CA ARG A 145 6.33 -11.65 5.56
C ARG A 145 4.86 -11.60 5.13
N TYR A 146 4.58 -11.82 3.86
CA TYR A 146 3.21 -11.76 3.32
C TYR A 146 2.36 -12.93 3.81
N LEU A 147 2.95 -14.13 3.90
CA LEU A 147 2.29 -15.29 4.50
C LEU A 147 1.90 -15.04 5.97
N ALA A 148 2.83 -14.52 6.77
CA ALA A 148 2.58 -14.18 8.16
C ALA A 148 1.53 -13.07 8.33
N LEU A 149 1.54 -12.06 7.45
CA LEU A 149 0.54 -11.00 7.43
C LEU A 149 -0.85 -11.54 7.08
N ASN A 150 -0.95 -12.39 6.06
CA ASN A 150 -2.20 -13.06 5.68
C ASN A 150 -2.76 -13.87 6.85
N GLU A 151 -1.93 -14.71 7.48
CA GLU A 151 -2.35 -15.51 8.64
C GLU A 151 -2.87 -14.62 9.78
N ALA A 152 -2.13 -13.57 10.15
CA ALA A 152 -2.51 -12.68 11.23
C ALA A 152 -3.82 -11.94 10.96
N LEU A 153 -4.00 -11.39 9.76
CA LEU A 153 -5.21 -10.65 9.39
C LEU A 153 -6.44 -11.57 9.31
N MET A 154 -6.28 -12.77 8.74
CA MET A 154 -7.35 -13.76 8.66
C MET A 154 -7.72 -14.31 10.04
N GLU A 155 -6.74 -14.54 10.94
CA GLU A 155 -6.99 -14.94 12.33
C GLU A 155 -7.76 -13.86 13.11
N MET A 156 -7.35 -12.59 12.94
CA MET A 156 -8.01 -11.45 13.60
C MET A 156 -9.46 -11.27 13.16
N ARG A 157 -9.72 -11.41 11.85
CA ARG A 157 -11.08 -11.34 11.28
C ARG A 157 -11.90 -12.55 11.76
N GLY A 158 -11.37 -13.76 11.61
CA GLY A 158 -12.01 -15.02 11.97
C GLY A 158 -13.08 -15.50 10.98
N GLU A 159 -13.22 -14.84 9.84
CA GLU A 159 -14.10 -15.18 8.72
C GLU A 159 -13.50 -14.66 7.40
N ASP A 160 -14.03 -15.11 6.26
CA ASP A 160 -13.63 -14.60 4.94
C ASP A 160 -13.94 -13.10 4.79
N VAL A 161 -13.14 -12.42 3.98
CA VAL A 161 -13.41 -11.04 3.56
C VAL A 161 -14.71 -11.02 2.75
N ASP A 162 -15.66 -10.16 3.14
CA ASP A 162 -16.87 -9.90 2.38
C ASP A 162 -16.72 -8.57 1.65
N LEU A 163 -16.63 -8.62 0.32
CA LEU A 163 -16.53 -7.46 -0.55
C LEU A 163 -17.90 -7.18 -1.14
N GLN A 164 -18.48 -6.05 -0.75
CA GLN A 164 -19.77 -5.54 -1.21
C GLN A 164 -19.56 -4.12 -1.76
N ILE A 165 -19.45 -4.01 -3.07
CA ILE A 165 -19.19 -2.74 -3.75
C ILE A 165 -20.30 -2.48 -4.76
N SER A 166 -20.98 -1.35 -4.61
CA SER A 166 -22.04 -0.90 -5.52
C SER A 166 -21.53 0.23 -6.41
N GLY A 167 -21.80 0.14 -7.72
CA GLY A 167 -21.60 1.21 -8.70
C GLY A 167 -22.67 1.13 -9.78
N ILE A 168 -22.27 1.15 -11.07
CA ILE A 168 -23.22 0.86 -12.17
C ILE A 168 -23.68 -0.59 -12.09
N ASP A 169 -22.74 -1.49 -11.84
CA ASP A 169 -22.97 -2.87 -11.45
C ASP A 169 -22.84 -3.03 -9.92
N GLU A 170 -23.21 -4.21 -9.44
CA GLU A 170 -22.94 -4.64 -8.06
C GLU A 170 -21.95 -5.79 -8.05
N LEU A 171 -21.01 -5.73 -7.10
CA LEU A 171 -20.08 -6.80 -6.78
C LEU A 171 -20.34 -7.29 -5.36
N HIS A 172 -20.60 -8.59 -5.23
CA HIS A 172 -20.65 -9.29 -3.95
C HIS A 172 -19.79 -10.54 -4.05
N VAL A 173 -18.65 -10.54 -3.35
CA VAL A 173 -17.67 -11.61 -3.38
C VAL A 173 -17.20 -11.89 -1.97
N ARG A 174 -17.13 -13.17 -1.61
CA ARG A 174 -16.40 -13.60 -0.41
C ARG A 174 -15.04 -14.15 -0.82
N HIS A 175 -14.00 -13.69 -0.14
CA HIS A 175 -12.63 -14.06 -0.46
C HIS A 175 -11.82 -14.34 0.81
N GLY A 176 -11.15 -15.50 0.85
CA GLY A 176 -10.48 -16.03 2.03
C GLY A 176 -9.02 -15.61 2.20
N SER A 177 -8.60 -14.46 1.67
CA SER A 177 -7.22 -14.00 1.83
C SER A 177 -7.06 -12.49 1.68
N VAL A 178 -5.87 -11.99 2.00
CA VAL A 178 -5.47 -10.59 1.79
C VAL A 178 -5.23 -10.23 0.32
N MET A 179 -5.27 -11.20 -0.61
CA MET A 179 -5.03 -10.99 -2.04
C MET A 179 -6.02 -10.04 -2.72
N ALA A 180 -7.13 -9.69 -2.07
CA ALA A 180 -7.97 -8.59 -2.53
C ALA A 180 -7.19 -7.27 -2.63
N GLU A 181 -6.16 -7.06 -1.80
CA GLU A 181 -5.27 -5.89 -1.90
C GLU A 181 -4.43 -5.90 -3.17
N ALA A 182 -4.01 -7.08 -3.66
CA ALA A 182 -3.24 -7.23 -4.90
C ALA A 182 -3.98 -6.70 -6.15
N CYS A 183 -5.29 -6.46 -6.04
CA CYS A 183 -6.05 -5.86 -7.13
C CYS A 183 -5.69 -4.39 -7.35
N ASN A 184 -5.15 -3.72 -6.34
CA ASN A 184 -4.83 -2.31 -6.38
C ASN A 184 -3.38 -2.14 -6.81
N ALA A 185 -3.13 -1.17 -7.69
CA ALA A 185 -1.81 -0.60 -7.88
C ALA A 185 -1.88 0.92 -7.70
N SER A 186 -0.78 1.53 -7.26
CA SER A 186 -0.73 2.97 -6.98
C SER A 186 0.50 3.68 -7.55
N PHE A 187 0.43 5.01 -7.55
CA PHE A 187 1.57 5.90 -7.75
C PHE A 187 1.66 6.78 -6.52
N GLN A 188 2.77 6.67 -5.80
CA GLN A 188 2.95 7.26 -4.48
C GLN A 188 4.07 8.29 -4.55
N VAL A 189 3.94 9.37 -3.79
CA VAL A 189 4.93 10.45 -3.71
C VAL A 189 5.31 10.66 -2.26
N HIS A 190 6.60 10.67 -1.99
CA HIS A 190 7.18 10.76 -0.65
C HIS A 190 7.87 12.11 -0.53
N LEU A 191 7.31 13.02 0.26
CA LEU A 191 7.90 14.33 0.53
C LEU A 191 8.55 14.31 1.91
N GLN A 192 9.87 14.53 1.95
CA GLN A 192 10.56 14.78 3.20
C GLN A 192 10.21 16.18 3.72
N VAL A 193 9.84 16.26 4.99
CA VAL A 193 9.51 17.51 5.68
C VAL A 193 10.30 17.63 6.96
N THR A 194 10.51 18.86 7.43
CA THR A 194 11.12 19.06 8.74
C THR A 194 10.13 18.73 9.86
N PRO A 195 10.60 18.34 11.06
CA PRO A 195 9.72 18.08 12.20
C PRO A 195 8.72 19.20 12.50
N ASP A 196 9.17 20.46 12.39
CA ASP A 196 8.37 21.63 12.74
C ASP A 196 7.26 21.91 11.70
N GLU A 197 7.42 21.45 10.46
CA GLU A 197 6.45 21.62 9.38
C GLU A 197 5.51 20.42 9.22
N PHE A 198 5.80 19.31 9.91
CA PHE A 198 5.12 18.04 9.71
C PHE A 198 3.61 18.16 9.88
N ALA A 199 3.15 18.70 11.01
CA ALA A 199 1.72 18.78 11.33
C ALA A 199 0.94 19.53 10.24
N ASN A 200 1.45 20.69 9.83
CA ASN A 200 0.82 21.50 8.79
C ASN A 200 0.83 20.79 7.43
N THR A 201 1.97 20.21 7.04
CA THR A 201 2.12 19.55 5.73
C THR A 201 1.27 18.29 5.63
N TYR A 202 1.21 17.47 6.69
CA TYR A 202 0.36 16.29 6.75
C TYR A 202 -1.13 16.65 6.67
N ASN A 203 -1.55 17.68 7.39
CA ASN A 203 -2.93 18.17 7.33
C ASN A 203 -3.28 18.72 5.93
N LEU A 204 -2.34 19.42 5.29
CA LEU A 204 -2.52 19.88 3.92
C LEU A 204 -2.63 18.71 2.94
N ALA A 205 -1.78 17.69 3.07
CA ALA A 205 -1.82 16.49 2.24
C ALA A 205 -3.18 15.79 2.32
N GLN A 206 -3.73 15.62 3.53
CA GLN A 206 -5.08 15.11 3.72
C GLN A 206 -6.15 15.98 3.04
N LEU A 207 -6.07 17.31 3.20
CA LEU A 207 -7.04 18.24 2.62
C LEU A 207 -7.08 18.15 1.09
N VAL A 208 -5.92 17.96 0.44
CA VAL A 208 -5.82 17.90 -1.03
C VAL A 208 -5.95 16.49 -1.60
N ALA A 209 -6.00 15.45 -0.76
CA ALA A 209 -6.09 14.05 -1.20
C ALA A 209 -7.32 13.79 -2.08
N GLY A 210 -8.49 14.27 -1.66
CA GLY A 210 -9.75 14.09 -2.41
C GLY A 210 -9.72 14.71 -3.82
N PRO A 211 -9.43 16.02 -3.95
CA PRO A 211 -9.29 16.65 -5.27
C PRO A 211 -8.22 16.01 -6.16
N THR A 212 -7.07 15.65 -5.59
CA THR A 212 -5.98 14.99 -6.33
C THR A 212 -6.43 13.63 -6.86
N LEU A 213 -7.06 12.81 -6.01
CA LEU A 213 -7.56 11.49 -6.39
C LEU A 213 -8.65 11.60 -7.46
N SER A 214 -9.55 12.59 -7.34
CA SER A 214 -10.61 12.82 -8.32
C SER A 214 -10.08 13.17 -9.72
N ALA A 215 -8.91 13.81 -9.82
CA ALA A 215 -8.30 14.14 -11.10
C ALA A 215 -7.56 12.94 -11.73
N CYS A 216 -7.21 11.93 -10.92
CA CYS A 216 -6.34 10.81 -11.30
C CYS A 216 -7.06 9.46 -11.25
N THR A 217 -8.40 9.43 -11.25
CA THR A 217 -9.17 8.18 -11.13
C THR A 217 -8.87 7.22 -12.28
N ASN A 218 -8.48 5.98 -11.96
CA ASN A 218 -8.04 5.01 -12.97
C ASN A 218 -8.38 3.55 -12.59
N SER A 219 -9.52 3.31 -11.94
CA SER A 219 -9.93 1.96 -11.53
C SER A 219 -11.45 1.69 -11.59
N PRO A 220 -12.12 1.94 -12.71
CA PRO A 220 -13.58 1.79 -12.79
C PRO A 220 -14.09 0.35 -12.82
N ILE A 221 -13.20 -0.63 -13.07
CA ILE A 221 -13.58 -2.02 -13.36
C ILE A 221 -12.85 -2.97 -12.41
N LEU A 222 -13.61 -3.88 -11.79
CA LEU A 222 -13.08 -4.98 -10.98
C LEU A 222 -13.88 -6.26 -11.28
N PHE A 223 -13.20 -7.36 -11.61
CA PHE A 223 -13.81 -8.65 -11.95
C PHE A 223 -14.91 -8.54 -13.02
N GLY A 224 -14.71 -7.65 -14.01
CA GLY A 224 -15.66 -7.40 -15.09
C GLY A 224 -16.91 -6.61 -14.69
N LYS A 225 -16.91 -5.95 -13.52
CA LYS A 225 -18.00 -5.10 -13.03
C LYS A 225 -17.61 -3.62 -13.08
N HIS A 226 -18.47 -2.77 -13.61
CA HIS A 226 -18.31 -1.32 -13.59
C HIS A 226 -18.78 -0.76 -12.24
N LEU A 227 -17.84 -0.34 -11.40
CA LEU A 227 -18.10 0.06 -10.01
C LEU A 227 -17.90 1.58 -9.83
N TRP A 228 -17.05 1.99 -8.91
CA TRP A 228 -16.73 3.40 -8.67
C TRP A 228 -15.72 3.87 -9.70
N ALA A 229 -15.69 5.15 -10.06
CA ALA A 229 -14.60 5.70 -10.88
C ALA A 229 -13.21 5.39 -10.29
N GLU A 230 -13.15 5.30 -8.95
CA GLU A 230 -12.00 4.87 -8.17
C GLU A 230 -12.40 3.73 -7.22
N THR A 231 -12.50 2.51 -7.75
CA THR A 231 -12.90 1.31 -7.00
C THR A 231 -11.85 0.86 -5.97
N ARG A 232 -10.60 1.30 -6.12
CA ARG A 232 -9.55 1.06 -5.11
C ARG A 232 -9.97 1.50 -3.70
N ILE A 233 -10.75 2.59 -3.58
CA ILE A 233 -11.20 3.11 -2.27
C ILE A 233 -12.05 2.07 -1.51
N PRO A 234 -13.25 1.68 -2.00
CA PRO A 234 -14.08 0.71 -1.29
C PRO A 234 -13.43 -0.69 -1.24
N LEU A 235 -12.61 -1.05 -2.23
CA LEU A 235 -11.92 -2.34 -2.22
C LEU A 235 -10.90 -2.41 -1.08
N PHE A 236 -10.03 -1.41 -0.95
CA PHE A 236 -9.01 -1.36 0.08
C PHE A 236 -9.62 -1.22 1.48
N GLU A 237 -10.65 -0.37 1.64
CA GLU A 237 -11.34 -0.21 2.93
C GLU A 237 -11.90 -1.55 3.44
N GLN A 238 -12.53 -2.32 2.57
CA GLN A 238 -13.18 -3.59 2.94
C GLN A 238 -12.18 -4.76 3.04
N SER A 239 -11.12 -4.78 2.22
CA SER A 239 -10.12 -5.87 2.22
C SER A 239 -9.37 -5.96 3.55
N VAL A 240 -9.01 -4.81 4.13
CA VAL A 240 -8.22 -4.75 5.37
C VAL A 240 -9.06 -4.60 6.64
N ASP A 241 -10.39 -4.55 6.49
CA ASP A 241 -11.30 -4.39 7.62
C ASP A 241 -11.36 -5.63 8.52
N THR A 242 -10.52 -5.67 9.55
CA THR A 242 -10.53 -6.75 10.55
C THR A 242 -11.76 -6.80 11.46
N ARG A 243 -12.78 -5.93 11.28
CA ARG A 243 -14.02 -5.95 12.08
C ARG A 243 -14.92 -7.10 11.63
N ARG A 244 -15.50 -7.82 12.60
CA ARG A 244 -16.52 -8.85 12.33
C ARG A 244 -17.84 -8.21 11.93
N SER A 245 -18.52 -8.83 10.97
CA SER A 245 -19.88 -8.47 10.58
C SER A 245 -20.83 -8.63 11.80
N GLY A 246 -21.29 -7.52 12.40
CA GLY A 246 -22.10 -7.56 13.62
C GLY A 246 -22.25 -6.23 14.39
N GLN A 247 -22.95 -6.27 15.54
CA GLN A 247 -23.44 -5.12 16.33
C GLN A 247 -22.39 -4.09 16.81
N HIS A 248 -21.10 -4.30 16.54
CA HIS A 248 -19.99 -3.45 16.98
C HIS A 248 -19.32 -2.62 15.87
N LEU A 249 -19.81 -2.64 14.62
CA LEU A 249 -19.26 -1.78 13.54
C LEU A 249 -19.24 -0.29 13.93
N ARG A 250 -20.23 0.16 14.71
CA ARG A 250 -20.32 1.56 15.20
C ARG A 250 -19.35 1.89 16.34
N GLN A 251 -18.72 0.91 16.97
CA GLN A 251 -17.87 1.10 18.16
C GLN A 251 -16.38 0.93 17.86
N ARG A 252 -16.00 0.44 16.68
CA ARG A 252 -14.60 0.26 16.27
C ARG A 252 -14.38 0.93 14.92
N GLU A 253 -13.48 1.91 14.91
CA GLU A 253 -12.99 2.51 13.66
C GLU A 253 -12.19 1.47 12.87
N GLY A 254 -12.25 1.57 11.53
CA GLY A 254 -11.41 0.76 10.64
C GLY A 254 -9.93 1.05 10.89
N ARG A 255 -9.05 0.19 10.38
CA ARG A 255 -7.59 0.38 10.50
C ARG A 255 -7.01 1.36 9.47
N VAL A 256 -7.80 1.75 8.48
CA VAL A 256 -7.43 2.72 7.44
C VAL A 256 -8.14 4.02 7.74
N THR A 257 -7.38 5.01 8.21
CA THR A 257 -7.90 6.34 8.56
C THR A 257 -6.75 7.34 8.53
N PHE A 258 -7.06 8.62 8.36
CA PHE A 258 -6.12 9.72 8.58
C PHE A 258 -6.04 10.16 10.06
N GLY A 259 -6.67 9.41 10.95
CA GLY A 259 -6.85 9.75 12.36
C GLY A 259 -8.21 10.39 12.64
N SER A 260 -8.45 10.73 13.90
CA SER A 260 -9.73 11.30 14.35
C SER A 260 -9.75 12.84 14.37
N ARG A 261 -8.60 13.48 14.16
CA ARG A 261 -8.44 14.94 14.22
C ARG A 261 -7.20 15.37 13.45
N TRP A 262 -7.12 16.66 13.14
CA TRP A 262 -5.91 17.28 12.61
C TRP A 262 -4.74 17.12 13.58
N VAL A 263 -3.55 16.83 13.02
CA VAL A 263 -2.29 16.79 13.76
C VAL A 263 -1.95 18.20 14.23
N GLN A 264 -1.50 18.37 15.47
CA GLN A 264 -1.27 19.68 16.06
C GLN A 264 0.21 20.03 16.14
N GLU A 265 1.03 19.10 16.59
CA GLU A 265 2.40 19.34 17.02
C GLU A 265 3.39 18.44 16.28
N SER A 266 3.12 17.13 16.17
CA SER A 266 4.14 16.21 15.65
C SER A 266 3.60 14.90 15.10
N VAL A 267 4.44 14.23 14.31
CA VAL A 267 4.21 12.86 13.84
C VAL A 267 4.00 11.85 14.98
N ALA A 268 4.54 12.10 16.18
CA ALA A 268 4.35 11.21 17.31
C ALA A 268 2.86 11.10 17.73
N GLU A 269 2.03 12.10 17.44
CA GLU A 269 0.59 12.04 17.70
C GLU A 269 -0.08 10.90 16.92
N LEU A 270 0.32 10.69 15.67
CA LEU A 270 -0.24 9.63 14.81
C LEU A 270 0.07 8.25 15.39
N PHE A 271 1.34 7.98 15.70
CA PHE A 271 1.75 6.70 16.29
C PHE A 271 1.12 6.44 17.66
N LYS A 272 1.01 7.48 18.51
CA LYS A 272 0.34 7.35 19.82
C LYS A 272 -1.14 7.05 19.67
N GLU A 273 -1.82 7.71 18.73
CA GLU A 273 -3.21 7.45 18.42
C GLU A 273 -3.41 6.00 17.97
N ASP A 274 -2.59 5.52 17.03
CA ASP A 274 -2.65 4.15 16.52
C ASP A 274 -2.40 3.10 17.61
N ILE A 275 -1.36 3.27 18.43
CA ILE A 275 -1.06 2.36 19.55
C ILE A 275 -2.21 2.32 20.57
N THR A 276 -2.86 3.46 20.80
CA THR A 276 -3.98 3.54 21.75
C THR A 276 -5.23 2.86 21.21
N ARG A 277 -5.47 2.96 19.90
CA ARG A 277 -6.67 2.41 19.24
C ARG A 277 -6.55 0.93 18.90
N TYR A 278 -5.39 0.49 18.46
CA TYR A 278 -5.20 -0.85 17.92
C TYR A 278 -4.27 -1.68 18.79
N ARG A 279 -4.78 -2.82 19.26
CA ARG A 279 -3.94 -3.81 19.95
C ARG A 279 -3.10 -4.59 18.92
N PRO A 280 -1.81 -4.84 19.21
CA PRO A 280 -0.97 -5.77 18.47
C PRO A 280 -1.37 -7.22 18.77
#